data_AF-R9JJ65-F1
#
_entry.id   AF-R9JJ65-F1
#
_cell.length_a   1.000
_cell.length_b   1.000
_cell.length_c   1.000
_cell.angle_alpha   90.00
_cell.angle_beta   90.00
_cell.angle_gamma   90.00
#
_symmetry.space_group_name_H-M   'P 1'
#
loop_
_entity.id
_entity.type
_entity.pdbx_description
1 polymer ?
#
loop_
_entity_poly.entity_id
_entity_poly.type
_entity_poly.pdbx_seq_one_letter_code
_entity_poly.pdbx_strand_id
1 'polypeptide(L)' 'MPSEKELNVNLLDKLDILERLEMADNEGGYEKMKQQLAFEKKCLERKLYQKPPITELQ' A
#
# COMPACT_ATOMS: atom_id res chain seq x y z
N MET A 1 -16.50 5.66 14.15
CA MET A 1 -16.30 6.33 12.84
C MET A 1 -14.83 6.66 12.74
N PRO A 2 -14.15 6.31 11.64
CA PRO A 2 -12.79 6.77 11.43
C PRO A 2 -12.73 8.30 11.50
N SER A 3 -11.69 8.84 12.11
CA SER A 3 -11.42 10.27 12.11
C SER A 3 -11.04 10.76 10.70
N GLU A 4 -11.20 12.05 10.45
CA GLU A 4 -10.74 12.68 9.21
C GLU A 4 -9.25 12.41 8.95
N LYS A 5 -8.43 12.45 10.02
CA LYS A 5 -7.00 12.12 9.94
C LYS A 5 -6.77 10.70 9.45
N GLU A 6 -7.49 9.71 9.97
CA GLU A 6 -7.36 8.31 9.56
C GLU A 6 -7.81 8.11 8.11
N LEU A 7 -8.86 8.82 7.67
CA LEU A 7 -9.28 8.80 6.27
C LEU A 7 -8.21 9.40 5.35
N ASN A 8 -7.64 10.54 5.72
CA ASN A 8 -6.61 11.21 4.93
C ASN A 8 -5.33 10.37 4.81
N VAL A 9 -4.89 9.71 5.90
CA VAL A 9 -3.74 8.79 5.87
C VAL A 9 -4.02 7.60 4.94
N ASN A 10 -5.21 7.01 5.00
CA ASN A 10 -5.57 5.91 4.10
C ASN A 10 -5.65 6.33 2.62
N LEU A 11 -6.03 7.58 2.34
CA LEU A 11 -6.04 8.12 0.98
C LEU A 11 -4.62 8.41 0.48
N LEU A 12 -3.76 8.96 1.34
CA LEU A 12 -2.35 9.20 1.02
C LEU A 12 -1.64 7.89 0.65
N ASP A 13 -1.81 6.84 1.45
CA ASP A 13 -1.26 5.50 1.16
C ASP A 13 -1.69 4.96 -0.22
N LYS A 14 -2.90 5.31 -0.68
CA LYS A 14 -3.40 4.91 -2.01
C LYS A 14 -2.80 5.75 -3.13
N LEU A 15 -2.64 7.05 -2.90
CA LEU A 15 -1.99 7.95 -3.87
C LEU A 15 -0.53 7.52 -4.10
N ASP A 16 0.21 7.19 -3.04
CA ASP A 16 1.59 6.70 -3.15
C ASP A 16 1.71 5.40 -3.97
N ILE A 17 0.70 4.52 -3.92
CA ILE A 17 0.65 3.31 -4.76
C ILE A 17 0.44 3.69 -6.23
N LEU A 18 -0.45 4.64 -6.53
CA LEU A 18 -0.71 5.09 -7.89
C LEU A 18 0.53 5.73 -8.51
N GLU A 19 1.20 6.63 -7.80
CA GLU A 19 2.41 7.29 -8.27
C GLU A 19 3.51 6.28 -8.60
N ARG A 20 3.73 5.27 -7.75
CA ARG A 20 4.71 4.21 -8.01
C ARG A 20 4.37 3.34 -9.22
N LEU A 21 3.08 3.12 -9.50
CA LEU A 21 2.66 2.41 -10.70
C LEU A 21 2.88 3.24 -11.97
N GLU A 22 2.60 4.55 -11.91
CA GLU A 22 2.88 5.48 -13.02
C GLU A 22 4.39 5.59 -13.30
N MET A 23 5.21 5.65 -12.25
CA MET A 23 6.67 5.61 -12.40
C MET A 23 7.14 4.30 -13.05
N ALA A 24 6.61 3.15 -12.60
CA ALA A 24 6.97 1.86 -13.16
C ALA A 24 6.59 1.75 -14.66
N ASP A 25 5.44 2.32 -15.06
CA ASP A 25 5.03 2.40 -16.45
C ASP A 25 5.98 3.28 -17.28
N ASN A 26 6.32 4.47 -16.76
CA ASN A 26 7.24 5.38 -17.43
C ASN A 26 8.65 4.79 -17.60
N GLU A 27 9.11 3.97 -16.67
CA GLU A 27 10.46 3.39 -16.71
C GLU A 27 10.60 2.13 -17.56
N GLY A 28 9.53 1.36 -17.76
CA GLY A 28 9.63 0.04 -18.39
C GLY A 28 8.31 -0.56 -18.84
N GLY A 29 7.26 0.25 -18.89
CA GLY A 29 5.93 -0.11 -19.38
C GLY A 29 5.31 -1.28 -18.62
N TYR A 30 4.58 -2.10 -19.39
CA TYR A 30 3.76 -3.20 -18.88
C TYR A 30 4.50 -4.16 -17.93
N GLU A 31 5.72 -4.59 -18.26
CA GLU A 31 6.43 -5.60 -17.45
C GLU A 31 6.87 -5.05 -16.09
N LYS A 32 7.36 -3.81 -16.03
CA LYS A 32 7.69 -3.15 -14.76
C LYS A 32 6.43 -2.84 -13.95
N MET A 33 5.36 -2.36 -14.60
CA MET A 33 4.09 -2.13 -13.92
C MET A 33 3.54 -3.42 -13.29
N LYS A 34 3.61 -4.55 -14.00
CA LYS A 34 3.18 -5.86 -13.49
C LYS A 34 4.00 -6.33 -12.28
N GLN A 35 5.32 -6.11 -12.31
CA GLN A 35 6.19 -6.40 -11.16
C GLN A 35 5.85 -5.51 -9.96
N GLN A 36 5.66 -4.21 -10.19
CA GLN A 36 5.29 -3.26 -9.15
C GLN A 36 3.94 -3.61 -8.53
N LEU A 37 2.95 -3.96 -9.36
CA LEU A 37 1.62 -4.36 -8.89
C LEU A 37 1.66 -5.64 -8.03
N ALA A 38 2.50 -6.62 -8.39
CA ALA A 38 2.71 -7.81 -7.57
C ALA A 38 3.39 -7.49 -6.22
N PHE A 39 4.33 -6.53 -6.21
CA PHE A 39 4.99 -6.06 -4.99
C PHE A 39 4.01 -5.33 -4.07
N GLU A 40 3.27 -4.35 -4.58
CA GLU A 40 2.29 -3.58 -3.79
C GLU A 40 1.21 -4.49 -3.22
N LYS A 41 0.75 -5.49 -4.00
CA LYS A 41 -0.20 -6.50 -3.51
C LYS A 41 0.34 -7.25 -2.28
N LYS A 42 1.60 -7.69 -2.32
CA LYS A 42 2.24 -8.35 -1.16
C LYS A 42 2.37 -7.41 0.05
N CYS A 43 2.64 -6.12 -0.19
CA CYS A 43 2.71 -5.12 0.88
C CYS A 43 1.34 -4.89 1.52
N LEU A 44 0.29 -4.77 0.72
CA LEU A 44 -1.09 -4.65 1.20
C LEU A 44 -1.54 -5.90 1.96
N GLU A 45 -1.25 -7.10 1.43
CA GLU A 45 -1.52 -8.36 2.13
C GLU A 45 -0.79 -8.42 3.49
N ARG A 46 0.47 -7.99 3.55
CA ARG A 46 1.20 -7.87 4.82
C ARG A 46 0.55 -6.88 5.78
N LYS A 47 0.07 -5.73 5.31
CA LYS A 47 -0.64 -4.75 6.15
C LYS A 47 -2.00 -5.28 6.63
N LEU A 48 -2.72 -6.01 5.79
CA LEU A 48 -4.04 -6.59 6.11
C LEU A 48 -3.95 -7.77 7.08
N TYR A 49 -2.92 -8.61 6.95
CA TYR A 49 -2.73 -9.81 7.76
C TYR A 49 -1.66 -9.65 8.83
N GLN A 50 -1.02 -8.49 8.93
CA GLN A 50 -0.30 -8.11 10.14
C GLN A 50 -1.32 -8.07 11.25
N LYS A 51 -1.32 -9.11 12.09
CA LYS A 51 -1.75 -8.93 13.47
C LYS A 51 -0.85 -7.82 14.00
N PRO A 52 -1.37 -6.67 14.46
CA PRO A 52 -0.56 -5.81 15.30
C PRO A 52 0.02 -6.70 16.42
N PRO A 53 1.24 -6.44 16.91
CA PRO A 53 1.66 -7.07 18.15
C PRO A 53 0.52 -6.83 19.13
N ILE A 54 -0.17 -7.92 19.48
CA ILE A 54 -1.18 -7.97 20.53
C ILE A 54 -0.45 -7.26 21.67
N THR A 55 -0.88 -6.07 22.12
CA THR A 55 -1.72 -5.95 23.31
C THR A 55 -1.73 -7.21 24.19
N GLU A 56 -0.59 -7.88 24.35
CA GLU A 56 -0.25 -8.59 25.55
C GLU A 56 -0.11 -7.49 26.59
N LEU A 57 -1.27 -7.08 27.08
CA LEU A 57 -1.46 -6.59 28.43
C LEU A 57 -0.67 -7.54 29.34
N GLN A 58 0.52 -7.11 29.72
CA GLN A 58 1.13 -7.48 30.99
C GLN A 58 0.89 -6.35 31.97
#